data_AF-A0AAD5WHL8-F1
#
_entry.id   AF-A0AAD5WHL8-F1
#
_cell.length_a   1.000
_cell.length_b   1.000
_cell.length_c   1.000
_cell.angle_alpha   90.00
_cell.angle_beta   90.00
_cell.angle_gamma   90.00
#
_symmetry.space_group_name_H-M   'P 1'
#
loop_
_entity.id
_entity.type
_entity.pdbx_description
1 polymer ?
#
loop_
_entity_poly.entity_id
_entity_poly.type
_entity_poly.pdbx_seq_one_letter_code
_entity_poly.pdbx_strand_id
1 'polypeptide(L)'
;MIKQGARGVWLGQVANDARWGSVLIPVPPRTAAIDDECSTEHSNLAIFEIARRHSRPVFYGVKTADFDVDGLLEKMKIMGLDRVMKIPLAKLKSMRSLNNKPETRSLSERLSTIEFCENLIRQRAEMLKEFEERMQVVLQTDKISIAAEQEAQLEALELDIQKALDEWKRYTLELEEFKMEYFSIVASLQERVEEYDKMVTAMEHYSEA
;
A
#
# COMPACT_ATOMS: atom_id res chain seq x y z
N MET A 1 -37.23 22.04 -34.34
CA MET A 1 -37.73 20.82 -33.68
C MET A 1 -37.78 19.69 -34.71
N ILE A 2 -37.10 18.59 -34.37
CA ILE A 2 -37.16 17.23 -34.95
C ILE A 2 -36.98 17.12 -36.48
N LYS A 3 -35.76 16.77 -36.91
CA LYS A 3 -35.52 16.11 -38.20
C LYS A 3 -35.27 14.61 -37.97
N GLN A 4 -35.84 13.85 -38.90
CA GLN A 4 -36.05 12.41 -38.90
C GLN A 4 -34.74 11.61 -38.99
N GLY A 5 -34.66 10.52 -38.23
CA GLY A 5 -33.60 9.52 -38.32
C GLY A 5 -33.83 8.57 -39.48
N ALA A 6 -32.88 8.56 -40.41
CA ALA A 6 -32.79 7.58 -41.48
C ALA A 6 -32.08 6.31 -40.97
N ARG A 7 -32.63 5.16 -41.36
CA ARG A 7 -32.06 3.82 -41.17
C ARG A 7 -30.75 3.66 -41.93
N GLY A 8 -29.81 2.91 -41.35
CA GLY A 8 -28.64 2.38 -42.04
C GLY A 8 -28.11 1.16 -41.31
N VAL A 9 -28.53 -0.03 -41.76
CA VAL A 9 -27.94 -1.32 -41.42
C VAL A 9 -26.55 -1.38 -42.04
N TRP A 10 -25.53 -1.75 -41.25
CA TRP A 10 -24.25 -2.23 -41.77
C TRP A 10 -23.93 -3.58 -41.14
N LEU A 11 -24.07 -4.62 -41.96
CA LEU A 11 -23.33 -5.87 -41.80
C LEU A 11 -21.88 -5.59 -42.19
N GLY A 12 -20.94 -5.90 -41.29
CA GLY A 12 -19.51 -5.78 -41.51
C GLY A 12 -18.78 -6.91 -40.80
N GLN A 13 -18.48 -7.95 -41.55
CA GLN A 13 -17.73 -9.14 -41.18
C GLN A 13 -16.25 -8.90 -41.48
N VAL A 14 -15.37 -8.82 -40.48
CA VAL A 14 -13.91 -8.86 -40.71
C VAL A 14 -13.12 -9.44 -39.52
N ALA A 15 -12.38 -10.51 -39.83
CA ALA A 15 -11.07 -10.96 -39.36
C ALA A 15 -10.85 -11.48 -37.92
N ASN A 16 -10.60 -12.79 -37.88
CA ASN A 16 -9.54 -13.41 -37.08
C ASN A 16 -8.19 -12.73 -37.36
N ASP A 17 -7.51 -12.31 -36.29
CA ASP A 17 -6.05 -12.40 -36.08
C ASP A 17 -5.59 -11.27 -35.14
N ALA A 18 -5.41 -11.58 -33.85
CA ALA A 18 -4.48 -10.86 -32.99
C ALA A 18 -4.23 -11.61 -31.67
N ARG A 19 -3.03 -12.21 -31.58
CA ARG A 19 -2.21 -12.47 -30.39
C ARG A 19 -2.82 -12.03 -29.06
N TRP A 20 -3.26 -12.99 -28.25
CA TRP A 20 -3.37 -12.79 -26.81
C TRP A 20 -1.96 -12.76 -26.20
N GLY A 21 -1.35 -11.58 -26.22
CA GLY A 21 -0.23 -11.27 -25.35
C GLY A 21 -0.77 -11.23 -23.91
N SER A 22 -0.27 -12.12 -23.07
CA SER A 22 -0.50 -12.15 -21.63
C SER A 22 -0.11 -10.79 -21.01
N VAL A 23 -1.12 -9.96 -20.72
CA VAL A 23 -0.96 -8.77 -19.87
C VAL A 23 -1.09 -9.23 -18.43
N LEU A 24 0.06 -9.49 -17.80
CA LEU A 24 0.17 -9.57 -16.35
C LEU A 24 -0.20 -8.20 -15.77
N ILE A 25 -1.44 -8.07 -15.28
CA ILE A 25 -1.83 -6.97 -14.41
C ILE A 25 -1.36 -7.37 -13.00
N PRO A 26 -0.41 -6.65 -12.38
CA PRO A 26 0.00 -6.97 -11.02
C PRO A 26 -1.14 -6.59 -10.06
N VAL A 27 -1.68 -7.61 -9.38
CA VAL A 27 -2.59 -7.43 -8.24
C VAL A 27 -1.75 -6.98 -7.04
N PRO A 28 -1.97 -5.78 -6.47
CA PRO A 28 -1.27 -5.39 -5.26
C PRO A 28 -1.73 -6.26 -4.07
N PRO A 29 -0.83 -6.61 -3.14
CA PRO A 29 -1.20 -7.43 -2.00
C PRO A 29 -2.17 -6.68 -1.08
N ARG A 30 -3.24 -7.38 -0.67
CA ARG A 30 -4.19 -6.94 0.36
C ARG A 30 -3.42 -6.62 1.65
N THR A 31 -3.37 -5.35 2.04
CA THR A 31 -2.93 -4.94 3.38
C THR A 31 -3.97 -5.38 4.39
N ALA A 32 -3.60 -6.34 5.23
CA ALA A 32 -4.32 -6.69 6.44
C ALA A 32 -4.30 -5.51 7.42
N ALA A 33 -5.46 -5.15 7.93
CA ALA A 33 -5.59 -4.32 9.11
C ALA A 33 -5.29 -5.17 10.35
N ILE A 34 -4.32 -4.75 11.17
CA ILE A 34 -4.28 -4.98 12.62
C ILE A 34 -3.64 -3.73 13.27
N ASP A 35 -4.30 -3.29 14.33
CA ASP A 35 -4.10 -2.11 15.16
C ASP A 35 -2.74 -2.03 15.86
N ASP A 36 -2.27 -0.82 16.19
CA ASP A 36 -1.72 -0.57 17.54
C ASP A 36 -1.55 0.93 17.84
N GLU A 37 -1.92 1.25 19.08
CA GLU A 37 -1.90 2.57 19.68
C GLU A 37 -0.47 3.12 19.90
N CYS A 38 -0.40 4.45 20.06
CA CYS A 38 0.57 5.13 20.93
C CYS A 38 2.05 5.20 20.49
N SER A 39 2.44 6.25 19.74
CA SER A 39 3.84 6.75 19.79
C SER A 39 4.02 8.19 19.26
N THR A 40 3.31 9.16 19.85
CA THR A 40 3.65 10.60 19.65
C THR A 40 4.44 11.19 20.82
N GLU A 41 4.50 10.52 21.97
CA GLU A 41 5.28 10.99 23.13
C GLU A 41 6.76 10.61 23.07
N HIS A 42 7.10 9.46 22.49
CA HIS A 42 8.49 8.98 22.37
C HIS A 42 9.33 9.82 21.39
N SER A 43 8.71 10.36 20.35
CA SER A 43 9.39 11.18 19.33
C SER A 43 9.86 12.53 19.88
N ASN A 44 9.07 13.14 20.78
CA ASN A 44 9.41 14.42 21.38
C ASN A 44 10.53 14.30 22.42
N LEU A 45 10.57 13.19 23.18
CA LEU A 45 11.66 12.90 24.12
C LEU A 45 12.99 12.66 23.40
N ALA A 46 12.99 11.94 22.28
CA ALA A 46 14.20 11.66 21.50
C ALA A 46 14.85 12.94 20.93
N ILE A 47 14.03 13.88 20.44
CA ILE A 47 14.51 15.17 19.91
C ILE A 47 15.15 16.03 21.01
N PHE A 48 14.55 16.05 22.21
CA PHE A 48 15.11 16.77 23.36
C PHE A 48 16.42 16.16 23.89
N GLU A 49 16.59 14.84 23.78
CA GLU A 49 17.80 14.15 24.24
C GLU A 49 18.99 14.34 23.30
N ILE A 50 18.75 14.41 21.99
CA ILE A 50 19.77 14.69 20.97
C ILE A 50 20.31 16.12 21.11
N ALA A 51 19.44 17.10 21.39
CA ALA A 51 19.84 18.49 21.63
C ALA A 51 20.72 18.64 22.90
N ARG A 52 20.50 17.82 23.93
CA ARG A 52 21.27 17.85 25.18
C ARG A 52 22.71 17.33 25.05
N ARG A 53 22.96 16.44 24.09
CA ARG A 53 24.31 15.86 23.84
C ARG A 53 25.25 16.83 23.12
N HIS A 54 24.74 17.79 22.35
CA HIS A 54 25.55 18.66 21.50
C HIS A 54 26.04 19.96 22.18
N SER A 55 25.66 20.22 23.44
CA SER A 55 26.01 21.47 24.15
C SER A 55 26.96 21.30 25.34
N ARG A 56 27.60 20.14 25.50
CA ARG A 56 28.64 19.97 26.54
C ARG A 56 30.02 20.18 25.92
N PRO A 57 30.74 21.28 26.22
CA PRO A 57 32.15 21.37 25.86
C PRO A 57 32.90 20.28 26.64
N VAL A 58 33.55 19.38 25.90
CA VAL A 58 34.35 18.31 26.46
C VAL A 58 35.75 18.87 26.74
N PHE A 59 36.01 19.28 27.97
CA PHE A 59 37.35 19.65 28.41
C PHE A 59 38.11 18.39 28.83
N TYR A 60 38.81 17.75 27.90
CA TYR A 60 39.78 16.70 28.24
C TYR A 60 41.10 17.35 28.69
N GLY A 61 41.56 17.01 29.90
CA GLY A 61 43.00 16.99 30.21
C GLY A 61 43.64 18.25 30.81
N VAL A 62 42.89 19.26 31.27
CA VAL A 62 43.50 20.41 31.96
C VAL A 62 43.78 20.05 33.42
N LYS A 63 45.06 20.11 33.84
CA LYS A 63 45.43 19.88 35.24
C LYS A 63 45.12 21.14 36.03
N THR A 64 44.81 21.01 37.32
CA THR A 64 44.53 22.17 38.20
C THR A 64 45.70 23.16 38.29
N ALA A 65 46.92 22.71 37.97
CA ALA A 65 48.11 23.54 37.88
C ALA A 65 48.18 24.43 36.63
N ASP A 66 47.36 24.17 35.61
CA ASP A 66 47.33 24.94 34.36
C ASP A 66 46.39 26.17 34.47
N PHE A 67 45.64 26.29 35.57
CA PHE A 67 44.76 27.41 35.83
C PHE A 67 45.44 28.42 36.75
N ASP A 68 45.77 29.59 36.20
CA ASP A 68 46.17 30.77 36.98
C ASP A 68 44.94 31.38 37.66
N VAL A 69 44.50 30.72 38.73
CA VAL A 69 43.32 31.13 39.52
C VAL A 69 43.56 32.50 40.17
N ASP A 70 44.79 32.78 40.59
CA ASP A 70 45.16 34.04 41.24
C ASP A 70 45.17 35.20 40.25
N GLY A 71 45.72 35.01 39.05
CA GLY A 71 45.66 36.02 37.98
C GLY A 71 44.25 36.25 37.46
N LEU A 72 43.38 35.23 37.44
CA LEU A 72 41.96 35.40 37.15
C LEU A 72 41.25 36.19 38.25
N LEU A 73 41.55 35.90 39.52
CA LEU A 73 40.95 36.57 40.67
C LEU A 73 41.33 38.05 40.71
N GLU A 74 42.58 38.38 40.40
CA GLU A 74 43.04 39.77 40.29
C GLU A 74 42.39 40.50 39.11
N LYS A 75 42.28 39.86 37.94
CA LYS A 75 41.54 40.45 36.79
C LYS A 75 40.07 40.70 37.12
N MET A 76 39.40 39.76 37.78
CA MET A 76 38.00 39.93 38.18
C MET A 76 37.84 41.05 39.21
N LYS A 77 38.82 41.24 40.10
CA LYS A 77 38.84 42.33 41.07
C LYS A 77 39.04 43.69 40.39
N ILE A 78 39.97 43.79 39.44
CA ILE A 78 40.20 45.00 38.62
C ILE A 78 38.94 45.38 37.84
N MET A 79 38.18 44.40 37.35
CA MET A 79 36.91 44.63 36.65
C MET A 79 35.72 44.95 37.59
N GLY A 80 35.94 45.09 38.89
CA GLY A 80 34.88 45.37 39.87
C GLY A 80 33.91 44.21 40.13
N LEU A 81 34.25 42.99 39.69
CA LEU A 81 33.44 41.78 39.83
C LEU A 81 33.69 41.03 41.15
N ASP A 82 34.38 41.67 42.10
CA ASP A 82 34.67 41.12 43.44
C ASP A 82 33.39 40.65 44.18
N ARG A 83 32.26 41.32 43.93
CA ARG A 83 30.96 40.93 44.51
C ARG A 83 30.42 39.62 43.95
N VAL A 84 30.74 39.26 42.71
CA VAL A 84 30.30 38.01 42.07
C VAL A 84 30.95 36.80 42.71
N MET A 85 32.22 36.93 43.13
CA MET A 85 32.97 35.89 43.83
C MET A 85 32.47 35.64 45.26
N LYS A 86 31.77 36.63 45.85
CA LYS A 86 31.13 36.52 47.16
C LYS A 86 29.75 35.86 47.10
N ILE A 87 29.22 35.59 45.91
CA ILE A 87 27.95 34.89 45.77
C ILE A 87 28.18 33.40 46.06
N PRO A 88 27.50 32.82 47.06
CA PRO A 88 27.63 31.40 47.36
C PRO A 88 27.32 30.55 46.13
N LEU A 89 28.16 29.54 45.85
CA LEU A 89 27.98 28.63 44.71
C LEU A 89 26.59 27.96 44.68
N ALA A 90 26.00 27.73 45.86
CA ALA A 90 24.63 27.24 45.98
C ALA A 90 23.60 28.19 45.33
N LYS A 91 23.75 29.51 45.52
CA LYS A 91 22.89 30.54 44.89
C LYS A 91 23.09 30.61 43.39
N LEU A 92 24.34 30.53 42.91
CA LEU A 92 24.63 30.51 41.47
C LEU A 92 24.03 29.26 40.79
N LYS A 93 24.11 28.10 41.44
CA LYS A 93 23.48 26.86 40.97
C LYS A 93 21.95 26.97 40.94
N SER A 94 21.33 27.61 41.94
CA SER A 94 19.87 27.83 41.93
C SER A 94 19.41 28.87 40.91
N MET A 95 20.25 29.83 40.53
CA MET A 95 19.90 30.79 39.46
C MET A 95 19.83 30.13 38.09
N ARG A 96 20.69 29.14 37.83
CA ARG A 96 20.66 28.35 36.59
C ARG A 96 19.34 27.57 36.44
N SER A 97 18.74 27.11 37.53
CA SER A 97 17.45 26.42 37.49
C SER A 97 16.25 27.37 37.34
N LEU A 98 16.38 28.65 37.66
CA LEU A 98 15.32 29.65 37.46
C LEU A 98 15.17 30.05 35.98
N ASN A 99 16.26 30.07 35.22
CA ASN A 99 16.21 30.43 33.79
C ASN A 99 15.54 29.36 32.90
N ASN A 100 15.37 28.13 33.41
CA ASN A 100 14.76 27.01 32.70
C ASN A 100 13.31 26.73 33.13
N LYS A 101 12.69 27.61 33.94
CA LYS A 101 11.29 27.45 34.32
C LYS A 101 10.38 28.10 33.28
N PRO A 102 9.31 27.43 32.82
CA PRO A 102 8.36 27.99 31.84
C PRO A 102 7.59 29.21 32.36
N GLU A 103 7.68 29.50 33.65
CA GLU A 103 7.06 30.64 34.33
C GLU A 103 7.71 31.99 34.02
N THR A 104 8.83 32.04 33.29
CA THR A 104 9.50 33.29 32.90
C THR A 104 8.92 33.95 31.66
N ARG A 105 7.96 33.30 30.97
CA ARG A 105 7.26 33.91 29.83
C ARG A 105 6.31 35.00 30.33
N SER A 106 6.30 36.11 29.61
CA SER A 106 5.39 37.21 29.92
C SER A 106 3.94 36.73 29.80
N LEU A 107 3.04 37.32 30.59
CA LEU A 107 1.63 36.92 30.59
C LEU A 107 0.98 37.10 29.20
N SER A 108 1.46 38.07 28.41
CA SER A 108 1.00 38.27 27.03
C SER A 108 1.46 37.17 26.07
N GLU A 109 2.70 36.67 26.20
CA GLU A 109 3.19 35.54 25.40
C GLU A 109 2.44 34.24 25.72
N ARG A 110 2.06 34.06 26.98
CA ARG A 110 1.24 32.91 27.40
C ARG A 110 -0.17 33.01 26.82
N LEU A 111 -0.78 34.19 26.85
CA LEU A 111 -2.09 34.43 26.25
C LEU A 111 -2.08 34.21 24.73
N SER A 112 -1.08 34.75 24.01
CA SER A 112 -0.98 34.55 22.57
C SER A 112 -0.76 33.08 22.18
N THR A 113 -0.02 32.32 22.99
CA THR A 113 0.14 30.87 22.81
C THR A 113 -1.18 30.14 23.01
N ILE A 114 -1.97 30.54 24.02
CA ILE A 114 -3.29 29.94 24.29
C ILE A 114 -4.25 30.21 23.12
N GLU A 115 -4.32 31.45 22.63
CA GLU A 115 -5.15 31.82 21.48
C GLU A 115 -4.74 31.05 20.21
N PHE A 116 -3.43 30.88 19.99
CA PHE A 116 -2.92 30.07 18.89
C PHE A 116 -3.35 28.60 19.01
N CYS A 117 -3.18 28.01 20.19
CA CYS A 117 -3.61 26.64 20.45
C CYS A 117 -5.13 26.47 20.33
N GLU A 118 -5.91 27.45 20.79
CA GLU A 118 -7.38 27.47 20.65
C GLU A 118 -7.79 27.42 19.17
N ASN A 119 -7.14 28.23 18.33
CA ASN A 119 -7.39 28.23 16.89
C ASN A 119 -7.06 26.88 16.24
N LEU A 120 -5.93 26.25 16.63
CA LEU A 120 -5.59 24.91 16.14
C LEU A 120 -6.60 23.85 16.59
N ILE A 121 -7.05 23.90 17.83
CA ILE A 121 -8.06 22.98 18.36
C ILE A 121 -9.38 23.16 17.61
N ARG A 122 -9.79 24.41 17.35
CA ARG A 122 -11.00 24.72 16.58
C ARG A 122 -10.91 24.17 15.16
N GLN A 123 -9.81 24.42 14.46
CA GLN A 123 -9.58 23.88 13.11
C GLN A 123 -9.63 22.35 13.10
N ARG A 124 -9.00 21.71 14.09
CA ARG A 124 -9.01 20.24 14.20
C ARG A 124 -10.40 19.69 14.49
N ALA A 125 -11.19 20.37 15.33
CA ALA A 125 -12.57 19.98 15.62
C ALA A 125 -13.46 20.11 14.38
N GLU A 126 -13.26 21.16 13.56
CA GLU A 126 -14.01 21.37 12.33
C GLU A 126 -13.68 20.30 11.27
N MET A 127 -12.40 19.96 11.08
CA MET A 127 -12.01 18.85 10.20
C MET A 127 -12.60 17.50 10.66
N LEU A 128 -12.62 17.22 11.97
CA LEU A 128 -13.23 16.00 12.50
C LEU A 128 -14.74 15.97 12.26
N LYS A 129 -15.42 17.12 12.39
CA LYS A 129 -16.84 17.23 12.09
C LYS A 129 -17.13 16.97 10.62
N GLU A 130 -16.37 17.58 9.71
CA GLU A 130 -16.51 17.32 8.26
C GLU A 130 -16.23 15.85 7.91
N PHE A 131 -15.24 15.25 8.57
CA PHE A 131 -14.91 13.84 8.38
C PHE A 131 -16.08 12.94 8.80
N GLU A 132 -16.66 13.17 9.98
CA GLU A 132 -17.81 12.42 10.47
C GLU A 132 -19.02 12.54 9.53
N GLU A 133 -19.35 13.76 9.09
CA GLU A 133 -20.46 14.02 8.17
C GLU A 133 -20.29 13.27 6.84
N ARG A 134 -19.07 13.24 6.28
CA ARG A 134 -18.78 12.51 5.03
C ARG A 134 -18.74 11.00 5.24
N MET A 135 -18.15 10.54 6.35
CA MET A 135 -18.05 9.13 6.70
C MET A 135 -19.44 8.52 6.90
N GLN A 136 -20.36 9.26 7.51
CA GLN A 136 -21.74 8.83 7.69
C GLN A 136 -22.44 8.57 6.35
N VAL A 137 -22.23 9.41 5.32
CA VAL A 137 -22.76 9.16 3.97
C VAL A 137 -22.13 7.93 3.32
N VAL A 138 -20.82 7.69 3.52
CA VAL A 138 -20.13 6.53 2.94
C VAL A 138 -20.57 5.22 3.64
N LEU A 139 -20.61 5.20 4.97
CA LEU A 139 -20.92 4.01 5.75
C LEU A 139 -22.43 3.70 5.81
N GLN A 140 -23.31 4.70 5.78
CA GLN A 140 -24.76 4.49 5.75
C GLN A 140 -25.29 4.14 4.35
N THR A 141 -24.46 4.21 3.31
CA THR A 141 -24.92 3.72 2.02
C THR A 141 -24.94 2.20 2.01
N ASP A 142 -26.14 1.64 1.82
CA ASP A 142 -26.40 0.22 1.50
C ASP A 142 -25.50 -0.32 0.36
N LYS A 143 -24.82 0.56 -0.37
CA LYS A 143 -23.80 0.25 -1.36
C LYS A 143 -22.65 -0.62 -0.82
N ILE A 144 -22.25 -0.47 0.45
CA ILE A 144 -21.16 -1.30 1.01
C ILE A 144 -21.65 -2.73 1.26
N SER A 145 -22.87 -2.90 1.78
CA SER A 145 -23.46 -4.24 1.97
C SER A 145 -23.78 -4.89 0.62
N ILE A 146 -24.29 -4.12 -0.34
CA ILE A 146 -24.51 -4.58 -1.73
C ILE A 146 -23.20 -4.97 -2.39
N ALA A 147 -22.11 -4.21 -2.18
CA ALA A 147 -20.80 -4.57 -2.74
C ALA A 147 -20.29 -5.90 -2.18
N ALA A 148 -20.45 -6.14 -0.88
CA ALA A 148 -20.07 -7.42 -0.27
C ALA A 148 -20.91 -8.59 -0.81
N GLU A 149 -22.22 -8.39 -1.03
CA GLU A 149 -23.09 -9.39 -1.65
C GLU A 149 -22.71 -9.66 -3.12
N GLN A 150 -22.40 -8.62 -3.88
CA GLN A 150 -21.94 -8.72 -5.27
C GLN A 150 -20.60 -9.44 -5.39
N GLU A 151 -19.67 -9.21 -4.46
CA GLU A 151 -18.40 -9.94 -4.40
C GLU A 151 -18.64 -11.44 -4.25
N ALA A 152 -19.52 -11.85 -3.33
CA ALA A 152 -19.85 -13.26 -3.13
C ALA A 152 -20.54 -13.90 -4.36
N GLN A 153 -21.40 -13.14 -5.05
CA GLN A 153 -22.03 -13.60 -6.30
C GLN A 153 -21.00 -13.78 -7.43
N LEU A 154 -20.01 -12.88 -7.51
CA LEU A 154 -18.94 -12.97 -8.50
C LEU A 154 -18.04 -14.18 -8.24
N GLU A 155 -17.68 -14.44 -6.98
CA GLU A 155 -16.90 -15.63 -6.61
C GLU A 155 -17.64 -16.94 -6.99
N ALA A 156 -18.95 -16.99 -6.75
CA ALA A 156 -19.77 -18.14 -7.14
C ALA A 156 -19.80 -18.33 -8.67
N LEU A 157 -19.99 -17.24 -9.42
CA LEU A 157 -20.00 -17.26 -10.88
C LEU A 157 -18.65 -17.68 -11.46
N GLU A 158 -17.55 -17.18 -10.89
CA GLU A 158 -16.19 -17.56 -11.29
C GLU A 158 -15.97 -19.07 -11.13
N LEU A 159 -16.40 -19.62 -9.99
CA LEU A 159 -16.29 -21.05 -9.70
C LEU A 159 -17.13 -21.90 -10.66
N ASP A 160 -18.33 -21.44 -11.03
CA ASP A 160 -19.19 -22.11 -12.00
C ASP A 160 -18.61 -22.06 -13.42
N ILE A 161 -18.05 -20.92 -13.84
CA ILE A 161 -17.36 -20.80 -15.12
C ILE A 161 -16.16 -21.74 -15.17
N GLN A 162 -15.38 -21.81 -14.10
CA GLN A 162 -14.21 -22.68 -14.04
C GLN A 162 -14.60 -24.16 -14.17
N LYS A 163 -15.66 -24.60 -13.47
CA LYS A 163 -16.22 -25.96 -13.62
C LYS A 163 -16.67 -26.24 -15.05
N ALA A 164 -17.46 -25.35 -15.64
CA ALA A 164 -17.96 -25.51 -17.00
C ALA A 164 -16.80 -25.60 -18.02
N LEU A 165 -15.74 -24.84 -17.80
CA LEU A 165 -14.54 -24.86 -18.63
C LEU A 165 -13.79 -26.19 -18.50
N ASP A 166 -13.66 -26.73 -17.30
CA ASP A 166 -13.00 -28.02 -17.08
C ASP A 166 -13.83 -29.19 -17.63
N GLU A 167 -15.17 -29.12 -17.53
CA GLU A 167 -16.07 -30.06 -18.20
C GLU A 167 -15.94 -30.00 -19.72
N TRP A 168 -15.90 -28.80 -20.29
CA TRP A 168 -15.75 -28.61 -21.74
C TRP A 168 -14.42 -29.16 -22.26
N LYS A 169 -13.32 -28.96 -21.51
CA LYS A 169 -12.03 -29.59 -21.82
C LYS A 169 -12.12 -31.11 -21.82
N ARG A 170 -12.77 -31.69 -20.81
CA ARG A 170 -12.98 -33.14 -20.73
C ARG A 170 -13.74 -33.65 -21.95
N TYR A 171 -14.86 -33.02 -22.32
CA TYR A 171 -15.62 -33.41 -23.51
C TYR A 171 -14.82 -33.27 -24.80
N THR A 172 -13.96 -32.25 -24.90
CA THR A 172 -13.10 -32.06 -26.07
C THR A 172 -12.09 -33.21 -26.20
N LEU A 173 -11.49 -33.65 -25.09
CA LEU A 173 -10.59 -34.81 -25.09
C LEU A 173 -11.31 -36.11 -25.44
N GLU A 174 -12.49 -36.35 -24.86
CA GLU A 174 -13.32 -37.53 -25.20
C GLU A 174 -13.70 -37.55 -26.68
N LEU A 175 -13.96 -36.37 -27.27
CA LEU A 175 -14.27 -36.26 -28.69
C LEU A 175 -13.04 -36.49 -29.58
N GLU A 176 -11.85 -36.08 -29.16
CA GLU A 176 -10.60 -36.38 -29.84
C GLU A 176 -10.26 -37.87 -29.80
N GLU A 177 -10.48 -38.52 -28.66
CA GLU A 177 -10.34 -39.97 -28.48
C GLU A 177 -11.30 -40.72 -29.41
N PHE A 178 -12.59 -40.39 -29.38
CA PHE A 178 -13.59 -40.97 -30.27
C PHE A 178 -13.22 -40.77 -31.75
N LYS A 179 -12.70 -39.59 -32.12
CA LYS A 179 -12.25 -39.30 -33.49
C LYS A 179 -11.09 -40.20 -33.89
N MET A 180 -10.13 -40.45 -33.00
CA MET A 180 -9.02 -41.37 -33.28
C MET A 180 -9.51 -42.80 -33.48
N GLU A 181 -10.41 -43.28 -32.62
CA GLU A 181 -11.03 -44.61 -32.75
C GLU A 181 -11.79 -44.75 -34.07
N TYR A 182 -12.60 -43.74 -34.42
CA TYR A 182 -13.34 -43.72 -35.68
C TYR A 182 -12.40 -43.84 -36.89
N PHE A 183 -11.33 -43.06 -36.93
CA PHE A 183 -10.36 -43.15 -38.03
C PHE A 183 -9.64 -44.50 -38.07
N SER A 184 -9.34 -45.09 -36.92
CA SER A 184 -8.75 -46.43 -36.84
C SER A 184 -9.69 -47.49 -37.44
N ILE A 185 -10.98 -47.45 -37.09
CA ILE A 185 -12.00 -48.37 -37.63
C ILE A 185 -12.15 -48.17 -39.14
N VAL A 186 -12.24 -46.92 -39.61
CA VAL A 186 -12.37 -46.60 -41.04
C VAL A 186 -11.15 -47.12 -41.82
N ALA A 187 -9.94 -46.93 -41.31
CA ALA A 187 -8.73 -47.44 -41.96
C ALA A 187 -8.74 -48.97 -42.06
N SER A 188 -9.14 -49.66 -40.99
CA SER A 188 -9.27 -51.13 -41.00
C SER A 188 -10.33 -51.63 -41.99
N LEU A 189 -11.47 -50.92 -42.10
CA LEU A 189 -12.50 -51.25 -43.08
C LEU A 189 -12.02 -51.01 -44.52
N GLN A 190 -11.30 -49.91 -44.76
CA GLN A 190 -10.71 -49.63 -46.07
C GLN A 190 -9.72 -50.72 -46.49
N GLU A 191 -8.81 -51.12 -45.60
CA GLU A 191 -7.86 -52.21 -45.85
C GLU A 191 -8.58 -53.51 -46.24
N ARG A 192 -9.66 -53.83 -45.52
CA ARG A 192 -10.43 -55.06 -45.79
C ARG A 192 -11.24 -55.00 -47.08
N VAL A 193 -11.76 -53.82 -47.45
CA VAL A 193 -12.40 -53.61 -48.76
C VAL A 193 -11.37 -53.76 -49.88
N GLU A 194 -10.18 -53.16 -49.75
CA GLU A 194 -9.10 -53.30 -50.72
C GLU A 194 -8.63 -54.76 -50.86
N GLU A 195 -8.61 -55.53 -49.77
CA GLU A 195 -8.32 -56.96 -49.81
C GLU A 195 -9.39 -57.74 -50.61
N TYR A 196 -10.67 -57.49 -50.37
CA TYR A 196 -11.75 -58.12 -51.13
C TYR A 196 -11.74 -57.72 -52.60
N ASP A 197 -11.48 -56.46 -52.94
CA ASP A 197 -11.36 -56.00 -54.33
C ASP A 197 -10.22 -56.72 -55.06
N LYS A 198 -9.08 -56.94 -54.39
CA LYS A 198 -7.96 -57.74 -54.93
C LYS A 198 -8.36 -59.21 -55.16
N MET A 199 -9.15 -59.80 -54.25
CA MET A 199 -9.63 -61.18 -54.43
C MET A 199 -10.63 -61.30 -55.57
N VAL A 200 -11.56 -60.35 -55.71
CA VAL A 200 -12.56 -60.32 -56.79
C VAL A 200 -11.86 -60.19 -58.14
N THR A 201 -10.95 -59.21 -58.28
CA THR A 201 -10.20 -59.01 -59.53
C THR A 201 -9.35 -60.22 -59.89
N ALA A 202 -8.75 -60.89 -58.91
CA ALA A 202 -8.04 -62.16 -59.16
C ALA A 202 -9.00 -63.26 -59.66
N MET A 203 -10.17 -63.45 -59.03
CA MET A 203 -11.15 -64.45 -59.48
C MET A 203 -11.69 -64.16 -60.88
N GLU A 204 -11.95 -62.89 -61.21
CA GLU A 204 -12.38 -62.48 -62.56
C GLU A 204 -11.33 -62.87 -63.60
N HIS A 205 -10.05 -62.59 -63.34
CA HIS A 205 -8.96 -63.01 -64.22
C HIS A 205 -8.80 -64.54 -64.35
N TYR A 206 -9.03 -65.31 -63.28
CA TYR A 206 -9.05 -66.78 -63.35
C TYR A 206 -10.25 -67.33 -64.12
N SER A 207 -11.38 -66.61 -64.15
CA SER A 207 -12.58 -67.02 -64.88
C SER A 207 -12.52 -66.71 -66.37
N GLU A 208 -11.65 -65.78 -66.79
CA GLU A 208 -11.46 -65.38 -68.19
C GLU A 208 -10.34 -66.15 -68.91
N ALA A 209 -9.52 -66.92 -68.18
CA ALA A 209 -8.42 -67.74 -68.68
C ALA A 209 -8.82 -69.21 -68.92
#